data_AF-A0A8C3SLW6-F1
#
_entry.id   AF-A0A8C3SLW6-F1
#
_cell.length_a   1.000
_cell.length_b   1.000
_cell.length_c   1.000
_cell.angle_alpha   90.00
_cell.angle_beta   90.00
_cell.angle_gamma   90.00
#
_symmetry.space_group_name_H-M   'P 1'
#
loop_
_entity.id
_entity.type
_entity.pdbx_description
1 polymer ?
#
loop_
_entity_poly.entity_id
_entity_poly.type
_entity_poly.pdbx_seq_one_letter_code
_entity_poly.pdbx_strand_id
1 'polypeptide(L)'
;MARSVPLFVSLNHQLVALQTLQLLHQQQQGEDARACHPHYKLDQASPPLSTGMSGPALHDMGQGLEAARSSRVQEQEEGRRAASKTSEEEEECGSQALSNPGEPRPKDSRQQGPARPRTLTQIAVHSMLSRIVDSTSQLVSVEQTLLLPLFKEHPFPIHLKDSVEFRNICSHMALQLEGQRFDRDLHAAHQCLRTIVEKLSHSLAVFPSDLYAIARASLRQILQNLPEM
;
A
#
# COMPACT_ATOMS: atom_id res chain seq x y z
N MET A 1 -10.91 28.08 29.31
CA MET A 1 -11.01 26.96 28.35
C MET A 1 -9.85 26.86 27.34
N ALA A 2 -9.06 27.92 27.08
CA ALA A 2 -8.09 27.94 25.97
C ALA A 2 -6.93 26.92 26.00
N ARG A 3 -6.66 26.20 27.12
CA ARG A 3 -5.48 25.33 27.25
C ARG A 3 -5.47 24.11 26.32
N SER A 4 -6.64 23.57 25.94
CA SER A 4 -6.71 22.32 25.16
C SER A 4 -6.60 22.49 23.65
N VAL A 5 -6.51 23.72 23.13
CA VAL A 5 -6.64 24.00 21.68
C VAL A 5 -5.61 23.27 20.81
N PRO A 6 -4.29 23.25 21.11
CA PRO A 6 -3.29 22.65 20.21
C PRO A 6 -3.52 21.17 19.91
N LEU A 7 -3.88 20.38 20.94
CA LEU A 7 -4.19 18.96 20.78
C LEU A 7 -5.49 18.75 19.98
N PHE A 8 -6.54 19.56 20.22
CA PHE A 8 -7.75 19.48 19.41
C PHE A 8 -7.49 19.78 17.93
N VAL A 9 -6.62 20.73 17.58
CA VAL A 9 -6.30 21.01 16.18
C VAL A 9 -5.44 19.88 15.56
N SER A 10 -4.49 19.29 16.33
CA SER A 10 -3.74 18.09 15.92
C SER A 10 -4.69 16.94 15.56
N LEU A 11 -5.58 16.60 16.49
CA LEU A 11 -6.57 15.53 16.35
C LEU A 11 -7.48 15.72 15.13
N ASN A 12 -7.93 16.96 14.87
CA ASN A 12 -8.76 17.25 13.69
C ASN A 12 -7.98 17.04 12.37
N HIS A 13 -6.69 17.38 12.31
CA HIS A 13 -5.87 17.06 11.13
C HIS A 13 -5.65 15.56 10.95
N GLN A 14 -5.43 14.82 12.04
CA GLN A 14 -5.30 13.36 12.00
C GLN A 14 -6.61 12.65 11.61
N LEU A 15 -7.77 13.15 12.05
CA LEU A 15 -9.09 12.65 11.64
C LEU A 15 -9.32 12.83 10.14
N VAL A 16 -9.00 14.01 9.60
CA VAL A 16 -9.09 14.26 8.15
C VAL A 16 -8.09 13.40 7.37
N ALA A 17 -6.87 13.23 7.88
CA ALA A 17 -5.88 12.32 7.29
C ALA A 17 -6.37 10.87 7.27
N LEU A 18 -6.93 10.37 8.39
CA LEU A 18 -7.49 9.02 8.52
C LEU A 18 -8.64 8.78 7.55
N GLN A 19 -9.60 9.72 7.44
CA GLN A 19 -10.69 9.65 6.47
C GLN A 19 -10.16 9.58 5.01
N THR A 20 -9.13 10.37 4.70
CA THR A 20 -8.47 10.38 3.39
C THR A 20 -7.79 9.04 3.08
N LEU A 21 -7.05 8.49 4.06
CA LEU A 21 -6.38 7.18 3.95
C LEU A 21 -7.38 6.01 3.85
N GLN A 22 -8.49 6.07 4.59
CA GLN A 22 -9.56 5.07 4.53
C GLN A 22 -10.26 5.06 3.18
N LEU A 23 -10.45 6.23 2.53
CA LEU A 23 -10.99 6.32 1.18
C LEU A 23 -10.03 5.72 0.14
N LEU A 24 -8.73 6.07 0.24
CA LEU A 24 -7.67 5.51 -0.60
C LEU A 24 -7.61 3.98 -0.52
N HIS A 25 -7.60 3.43 0.70
CA HIS A 25 -7.52 1.98 0.94
C HIS A 25 -8.76 1.25 0.39
N GLN A 26 -9.97 1.78 0.60
CA GLN A 26 -11.19 1.24 0.01
C GLN A 26 -11.19 1.26 -1.52
N GLN A 27 -10.63 2.31 -2.14
CA GLN A 27 -10.57 2.38 -3.60
C GLN A 27 -9.67 1.30 -4.17
N GLN A 28 -8.44 1.16 -3.65
CA GLN A 28 -7.49 0.12 -4.07
C GLN A 28 -8.03 -1.30 -3.82
N GLN A 29 -8.89 -1.50 -2.83
CA GLN A 29 -9.57 -2.78 -2.58
C GLN A 29 -10.78 -3.01 -3.53
N GLY A 30 -11.50 -1.95 -3.92
CA GLY A 30 -12.63 -2.02 -4.85
C GLY A 30 -12.22 -2.37 -6.29
N GLU A 31 -10.98 -2.06 -6.67
CA GLU A 31 -10.40 -2.43 -7.97
C GLU A 31 -10.09 -3.93 -8.04
N ASP A 32 -9.62 -4.55 -6.95
CA ASP A 32 -9.46 -6.02 -6.85
C ASP A 32 -10.82 -6.74 -6.92
N ALA A 33 -11.81 -6.26 -6.16
CA ALA A 33 -13.10 -6.92 -6.03
C ALA A 33 -13.83 -7.10 -7.38
N ARG A 34 -13.73 -6.10 -8.27
CA ARG A 34 -14.28 -6.16 -9.64
C ARG A 34 -13.58 -7.18 -10.53
N ALA A 35 -12.34 -7.54 -10.22
CA ALA A 35 -11.52 -8.43 -11.04
C ALA A 35 -11.73 -9.92 -10.71
N CYS A 36 -12.40 -10.24 -9.59
CA CYS A 36 -12.51 -11.59 -9.03
C CYS A 36 -13.92 -12.21 -9.11
N HIS A 37 -14.64 -12.02 -10.21
CA HIS A 37 -15.93 -12.69 -10.48
C HIS A 37 -15.80 -13.85 -11.48
N PRO A 38 -15.50 -15.08 -11.04
CA PRO A 38 -15.60 -16.26 -11.89
C PRO A 38 -17.07 -16.57 -12.18
N HIS A 39 -17.48 -16.37 -13.43
CA HIS A 39 -18.83 -16.68 -13.92
C HIS A 39 -19.02 -18.21 -14.04
N TYR A 40 -19.21 -18.91 -12.92
CA TYR A 40 -19.54 -20.33 -12.95
C TYR A 40 -20.98 -20.52 -13.47
N LYS A 41 -21.12 -21.07 -14.68
CA LYS A 41 -22.40 -21.61 -15.13
C LYS A 41 -22.65 -22.92 -14.37
N LEU A 42 -23.63 -22.93 -13.49
CA LEU A 42 -24.12 -24.14 -12.82
C LEU A 42 -25.02 -24.92 -13.79
N ASP A 43 -24.42 -25.63 -14.73
CA ASP A 43 -25.13 -26.59 -15.58
C ASP A 43 -25.19 -27.94 -14.86
N GLN A 44 -26.40 -28.40 -14.49
CA GLN A 44 -26.59 -29.60 -13.68
C GLN A 44 -26.83 -30.83 -14.54
N ALA A 45 -25.83 -31.72 -14.63
CA ALA A 45 -25.99 -33.06 -15.18
C ALA A 45 -25.17 -34.11 -14.41
N SER A 46 -25.85 -34.92 -13.61
CA SER A 46 -25.42 -36.21 -13.06
C SER A 46 -26.16 -37.34 -13.81
N PRO A 47 -25.91 -38.66 -13.63
CA PRO A 47 -24.91 -39.39 -12.80
C PRO A 47 -24.14 -40.43 -13.68
N PRO A 48 -23.75 -41.68 -13.29
CA PRO A 48 -23.54 -42.31 -11.97
C PRO A 48 -22.23 -43.15 -11.78
N LEU A 49 -21.85 -43.34 -10.50
CA LEU A 49 -21.32 -44.55 -9.83
C LEU A 49 -20.31 -45.53 -10.52
N SER A 50 -19.07 -45.59 -9.99
CA SER A 50 -18.41 -46.83 -9.46
C SER A 50 -17.05 -46.47 -8.82
N THR A 51 -16.73 -46.83 -7.57
CA THR A 51 -16.36 -48.16 -7.00
C THR A 51 -14.90 -48.58 -7.31
N GLY A 52 -14.00 -48.50 -6.32
CA GLY A 52 -12.61 -48.99 -6.42
C GLY A 52 -11.77 -48.68 -5.16
N MET A 53 -11.21 -49.71 -4.52
CA MET A 53 -10.53 -49.65 -3.21
C MET A 53 -8.99 -49.51 -3.29
N SER A 54 -8.41 -49.04 -2.16
CA SER A 54 -7.04 -49.32 -1.67
C SER A 54 -5.80 -48.73 -2.36
N GLY A 55 -4.91 -48.16 -1.54
CA GLY A 55 -3.43 -48.24 -1.69
C GLY A 55 -2.88 -49.22 -0.63
N PRO A 56 -1.71 -48.98 0.02
CA PRO A 56 -0.56 -48.14 -0.35
C PRO A 56 0.78 -48.94 -0.32
N ALA A 57 1.91 -48.32 -0.68
CA ALA A 57 3.25 -48.83 -0.39
C ALA A 57 4.29 -47.70 -0.25
N LEU A 58 5.32 -47.95 0.57
CA LEU A 58 6.52 -47.11 0.76
C LEU A 58 7.75 -47.82 0.14
N HIS A 59 8.96 -47.45 0.58
CA HIS A 59 10.27 -48.05 0.23
C HIS A 59 10.74 -47.67 -1.21
N ASP A 60 12.05 -47.53 -1.52
CA ASP A 60 13.27 -47.76 -0.72
C ASP A 60 14.43 -46.78 -1.06
N MET A 61 15.59 -46.98 -0.44
CA MET A 61 16.80 -46.13 -0.37
C MET A 61 17.53 -45.77 -1.69
N GLY A 62 18.32 -44.68 -1.62
CA GLY A 62 19.39 -44.35 -2.58
C GLY A 62 20.43 -43.38 -2.00
N GLN A 63 21.71 -43.78 -1.97
CA GLN A 63 22.87 -42.96 -1.53
C GLN A 63 23.21 -41.88 -2.59
N GLY A 64 23.98 -40.80 -2.33
CA GLY A 64 24.76 -40.42 -1.16
C GLY A 64 26.28 -40.41 -1.45
N LEU A 65 26.86 -39.24 -1.76
CA LEU A 65 28.28 -38.85 -2.01
C LEU A 65 28.24 -37.56 -2.88
N GLU A 66 29.18 -36.60 -2.91
CA GLU A 66 30.14 -36.04 -1.93
C GLU A 66 30.61 -34.66 -2.50
N ALA A 67 31.51 -33.94 -1.83
CA ALA A 67 31.82 -32.53 -2.15
C ALA A 67 32.92 -32.30 -3.21
N ALA A 68 32.82 -31.17 -3.94
CA ALA A 68 33.93 -30.54 -4.66
C ALA A 68 33.82 -29.00 -4.60
N ARG A 69 34.96 -28.29 -4.58
CA ARG A 69 35.04 -26.82 -4.50
C ARG A 69 35.94 -26.25 -5.61
N SER A 70 35.63 -25.01 -6.01
CA SER A 70 36.58 -23.93 -6.38
C SER A 70 36.92 -23.64 -7.86
N SER A 71 37.05 -22.33 -8.12
CA SER A 71 37.98 -21.65 -9.06
C SER A 71 37.66 -21.43 -10.56
N ARG A 72 37.06 -20.26 -10.83
CA ARG A 72 37.68 -19.04 -11.46
C ARG A 72 38.05 -19.05 -12.96
N VAL A 73 38.21 -17.81 -13.48
CA VAL A 73 38.67 -17.36 -14.82
C VAL A 73 37.55 -17.40 -15.88
N GLN A 74 37.11 -16.35 -16.60
CA GLN A 74 37.56 -14.98 -17.00
C GLN A 74 38.10 -14.88 -18.45
N GLU A 75 37.26 -14.33 -19.36
CA GLU A 75 37.53 -13.61 -20.63
C GLU A 75 36.14 -13.02 -21.08
N GLN A 76 35.92 -11.83 -21.68
CA GLN A 76 36.58 -11.02 -22.75
C GLN A 76 36.24 -11.52 -24.18
N GLU A 77 35.88 -10.74 -25.21
CA GLU A 77 35.46 -9.31 -25.42
C GLU A 77 34.16 -9.33 -26.30
N GLU A 78 33.59 -8.33 -27.00
CA GLU A 78 33.84 -6.91 -27.38
C GLU A 78 32.46 -6.19 -27.42
N GLY A 79 32.40 -4.87 -27.69
CA GLY A 79 31.12 -4.12 -27.71
C GLY A 79 31.19 -2.65 -28.13
N ARG A 80 32.03 -2.26 -29.10
CA ARG A 80 32.14 -0.87 -29.59
C ARG A 80 31.03 -0.42 -30.56
N ARG A 81 30.83 0.92 -30.59
CA ARG A 81 30.07 1.74 -31.57
C ARG A 81 28.53 1.67 -31.45
N ALA A 82 27.76 2.70 -31.84
CA ALA A 82 28.03 4.15 -31.87
C ALA A 82 26.67 4.88 -32.00
N ALA A 83 26.44 5.94 -31.23
CA ALA A 83 25.22 6.75 -31.36
C ALA A 83 25.39 7.83 -32.44
N SER A 84 24.46 7.96 -33.37
CA SER A 84 24.41 9.06 -34.35
C SER A 84 23.04 9.18 -35.03
N LYS A 85 22.67 10.43 -35.34
CA LYS A 85 21.54 10.87 -36.17
C LYS A 85 20.13 10.52 -35.69
N THR A 86 19.56 11.47 -34.95
CA THR A 86 18.24 12.01 -35.30
C THR A 86 18.23 12.54 -36.74
N SER A 87 17.10 12.39 -37.43
CA SER A 87 16.66 13.32 -38.48
C SER A 87 15.15 13.38 -38.42
N GLU A 88 14.60 14.59 -38.49
CA GLU A 88 13.21 14.80 -38.86
C GLU A 88 13.08 14.65 -40.38
N GLU A 89 11.89 14.30 -40.86
CA GLU A 89 11.29 14.87 -42.07
C GLU A 89 9.81 14.45 -42.12
N GLU A 90 8.93 15.42 -42.33
CA GLU A 90 7.51 15.23 -42.59
C GLU A 90 7.31 15.16 -44.11
N GLU A 91 6.38 14.34 -44.62
CA GLU A 91 5.64 14.77 -45.80
C GLU A 91 4.23 14.17 -45.90
N GLU A 92 3.37 14.95 -46.53
CA GLU A 92 1.94 14.75 -46.72
C GLU A 92 1.67 14.11 -48.08
N CYS A 93 0.80 13.08 -48.15
CA CYS A 93 0.11 12.77 -49.39
C CYS A 93 -1.24 12.08 -49.12
N GLY A 94 -2.33 12.77 -49.47
CA GLY A 94 -3.69 12.26 -49.29
C GLY A 94 -4.27 11.62 -50.56
N SER A 95 -5.28 10.76 -50.38
CA SER A 95 -6.26 10.43 -51.42
C SER A 95 -7.55 9.93 -50.79
N GLN A 96 -8.67 10.55 -51.13
CA GLN A 96 -10.01 10.18 -50.66
C GLN A 96 -10.67 9.21 -51.63
N ALA A 97 -11.32 8.16 -51.12
CA ALA A 97 -12.22 7.32 -51.91
C ALA A 97 -13.43 6.85 -51.09
N LEU A 98 -14.57 7.45 -51.42
CA LEU A 98 -15.95 6.99 -51.21
C LEU A 98 -16.10 5.50 -51.60
N SER A 99 -17.00 4.67 -51.06
CA SER A 99 -18.04 4.82 -50.02
C SER A 99 -18.58 3.44 -49.62
N ASN A 100 -19.20 3.31 -48.44
CA ASN A 100 -20.56 2.75 -48.29
C ASN A 100 -21.09 2.82 -46.83
N PRO A 101 -22.40 3.05 -46.62
CA PRO A 101 -23.01 3.06 -45.29
C PRO A 101 -23.42 1.65 -44.84
N GLY A 102 -23.27 1.36 -43.55
CA GLY A 102 -23.73 0.12 -42.92
C GLY A 102 -23.80 0.28 -41.40
N GLU A 103 -25.01 0.44 -40.87
CA GLU A 103 -25.28 0.50 -39.43
C GLU A 103 -25.25 -0.92 -38.80
N PRO A 104 -25.44 -1.05 -37.48
CA PRO A 104 -24.40 -0.70 -36.53
C PRO A 104 -23.97 -1.96 -35.77
N ARG A 105 -22.72 -2.42 -35.96
CA ARG A 105 -22.21 -3.55 -35.16
C ARG A 105 -22.15 -3.15 -33.69
N PRO A 106 -22.85 -3.86 -32.77
CA PRO A 106 -22.63 -3.68 -31.34
C PRO A 106 -21.20 -4.11 -31.04
N LYS A 107 -20.35 -3.16 -30.64
CA LYS A 107 -19.05 -3.47 -30.02
C LYS A 107 -19.23 -3.67 -28.51
N ASP A 108 -20.22 -4.49 -28.18
CA ASP A 108 -20.35 -5.08 -26.85
C ASP A 108 -19.11 -5.93 -26.54
N SER A 109 -18.88 -6.15 -25.24
CA SER A 109 -17.69 -6.85 -24.77
C SER A 109 -16.38 -6.21 -25.22
N ARG A 110 -16.08 -5.03 -24.66
CA ARG A 110 -14.70 -4.82 -24.16
C ARG A 110 -14.43 -5.95 -23.17
N GLN A 111 -13.86 -7.05 -23.64
CA GLN A 111 -13.47 -8.17 -22.79
C GLN A 111 -12.39 -7.66 -21.84
N GLN A 112 -12.78 -7.37 -20.60
CA GLN A 112 -11.83 -7.13 -19.53
C GLN A 112 -11.08 -8.45 -19.33
N GLY A 113 -9.80 -8.46 -19.71
CA GLY A 113 -8.95 -9.62 -19.56
C GLY A 113 -8.85 -10.06 -18.09
N PRO A 114 -8.43 -11.30 -17.82
CA PRO A 114 -8.30 -11.81 -16.46
C PRO A 114 -7.45 -10.87 -15.60
N ALA A 115 -7.85 -10.74 -14.32
CA ALA A 115 -7.18 -9.91 -13.33
C ALA A 115 -5.65 -10.05 -13.41
N ARG A 116 -4.94 -8.96 -13.74
CA ARG A 116 -3.48 -8.99 -13.74
C ARG A 116 -3.02 -9.25 -12.29
N PRO A 117 -2.23 -10.31 -12.02
CA PRO A 117 -1.75 -10.56 -10.67
C PRO A 117 -0.99 -9.36 -10.11
N ARG A 118 -1.32 -8.94 -8.89
CA ARG A 118 -0.59 -7.86 -8.20
C ARG A 118 0.88 -8.21 -8.09
N THR A 119 1.75 -7.27 -8.46
CA THR A 119 3.19 -7.39 -8.25
C THR A 119 3.52 -7.38 -6.75
N LEU A 120 4.67 -7.94 -6.36
CA LEU A 120 5.15 -7.87 -4.97
C LEU A 120 5.24 -6.41 -4.49
N THR A 121 5.61 -5.47 -5.36
CA THR A 121 5.62 -4.03 -5.08
C THR A 121 4.22 -3.51 -4.74
N GLN A 122 3.19 -3.82 -5.54
CA GLN A 122 1.81 -3.42 -5.25
C GLN A 122 1.28 -4.06 -3.95
N ILE A 123 1.66 -5.30 -3.64
CA ILE A 123 1.31 -5.97 -2.38
C ILE A 123 1.98 -5.25 -1.19
N ALA A 124 3.27 -4.89 -1.30
CA ALA A 124 4.00 -4.15 -0.28
C ALA A 124 3.42 -2.73 -0.07
N VAL A 125 3.12 -2.01 -1.14
CA VAL A 125 2.50 -0.67 -1.11
C VAL A 125 1.11 -0.71 -0.46
N HIS A 126 0.27 -1.69 -0.81
CA HIS A 126 -1.04 -1.85 -0.18
C HIS A 126 -0.95 -2.26 1.30
N SER A 127 0.01 -3.12 1.64
CA SER A 127 0.30 -3.50 3.04
C SER A 127 0.74 -2.28 3.86
N MET A 128 1.65 -1.47 3.31
CA MET A 128 2.09 -0.19 3.90
C MET A 128 0.92 0.77 4.12
N LEU A 129 0.04 0.96 3.12
CA LEU A 129 -1.15 1.81 3.25
C LEU A 129 -2.07 1.30 4.37
N SER A 130 -2.34 0.00 4.44
CA SER A 130 -3.14 -0.60 5.52
C SER A 130 -2.49 -0.35 6.89
N ARG A 131 -1.17 -0.53 7.03
CA ARG A 131 -0.45 -0.25 8.29
C ARG A 131 -0.50 1.22 8.70
N ILE A 132 -0.46 2.15 7.74
CA ILE A 132 -0.60 3.59 8.01
C ILE A 132 -2.05 3.92 8.42
N VAL A 133 -3.07 3.32 7.79
CA VAL A 133 -4.48 3.43 8.22
C VAL A 133 -4.64 2.93 9.66
N ASP A 134 -4.18 1.72 9.96
CA ASP A 134 -4.27 1.10 11.29
C ASP A 134 -3.57 1.95 12.36
N SER A 135 -2.36 2.44 12.05
CA SER A 135 -1.54 3.22 12.98
C SER A 135 -2.10 4.63 13.20
N THR A 136 -2.69 5.25 12.17
CA THR A 136 -3.38 6.53 12.30
C THR A 136 -4.67 6.38 13.10
N SER A 137 -5.42 5.29 12.90
CA SER A 137 -6.62 4.96 13.68
C SER A 137 -6.29 4.76 15.16
N GLN A 138 -5.22 4.02 15.46
CA GLN A 138 -4.71 3.87 16.83
C GLN A 138 -4.26 5.21 17.42
N LEU A 139 -3.56 6.06 16.66
CA LEU A 139 -3.12 7.38 17.13
C LEU A 139 -4.30 8.30 17.46
N VAL A 140 -5.30 8.39 16.58
CA VAL A 140 -6.54 9.14 16.81
C VAL A 140 -7.26 8.64 18.07
N SER A 141 -7.33 7.31 18.26
CA SER A 141 -7.92 6.71 19.46
C SER A 141 -7.13 7.07 20.73
N VAL A 142 -5.79 7.00 20.70
CA VAL A 142 -4.91 7.38 21.82
C VAL A 142 -5.00 8.87 22.11
N GLU A 143 -5.04 9.74 21.09
CA GLU A 143 -5.23 11.19 21.29
C GLU A 143 -6.58 11.48 21.96
N GLN A 144 -7.68 10.82 21.55
CA GLN A 144 -9.01 11.02 22.13
C GLN A 144 -9.16 10.45 23.55
N THR A 145 -8.70 9.23 23.78
CA THR A 145 -9.01 8.46 25.00
C THR A 145 -7.98 8.63 26.11
N LEU A 146 -6.70 8.81 25.77
CA LEU A 146 -5.61 8.90 26.75
C LEU A 146 -5.01 10.31 26.81
N LEU A 147 -4.67 10.92 25.67
CA LEU A 147 -3.95 12.19 25.69
C LEU A 147 -4.86 13.38 25.99
N LEU A 148 -6.08 13.41 25.47
CA LEU A 148 -7.01 14.54 25.68
C LEU A 148 -7.45 14.72 27.15
N PRO A 149 -7.65 13.66 27.98
CA PRO A 149 -7.74 13.82 29.43
C PRO A 149 -6.48 14.41 30.05
N LEU A 150 -5.30 13.79 29.83
CA LEU A 150 -4.03 14.21 30.43
C LEU A 150 -3.66 15.66 30.07
N PHE A 151 -3.91 16.07 28.83
CA PHE A 151 -3.67 17.43 28.32
C PHE A 151 -4.57 18.51 28.94
N LYS A 152 -5.73 18.13 29.50
CA LYS A 152 -6.60 19.07 30.25
C LYS A 152 -6.05 19.34 31.66
N GLU A 153 -5.43 18.34 32.27
CA GLU A 153 -4.75 18.45 33.57
C GLU A 153 -3.40 19.18 33.41
N HIS A 154 -2.54 18.66 32.55
CA HIS A 154 -1.17 19.10 32.35
C HIS A 154 -0.89 19.24 30.83
N PRO A 155 -1.02 20.45 30.26
CA PRO A 155 -0.68 20.68 28.86
C PRO A 155 0.81 20.45 28.60
N PHE A 156 1.12 19.70 27.53
CA PHE A 156 2.48 19.40 27.06
C PHE A 156 2.72 19.97 25.64
N PRO A 157 3.95 19.93 25.09
CA PRO A 157 4.18 20.36 23.71
C PRO A 157 3.41 19.51 22.69
N ILE A 158 2.79 20.16 21.70
CA ILE A 158 2.16 19.53 20.54
C ILE A 158 2.77 20.12 19.27
N HIS A 159 3.41 19.27 18.46
CA HIS A 159 4.06 19.70 17.23
C HIS A 159 3.07 19.78 16.06
N LEU A 160 2.14 20.73 16.15
CA LEU A 160 1.01 20.88 15.21
C LEU A 160 1.42 20.92 13.73
N LYS A 161 2.61 21.43 13.41
CA LYS A 161 3.17 21.42 12.05
C LYS A 161 3.18 20.01 11.45
N ASP A 162 3.58 19.01 12.22
CA ASP A 162 3.73 17.63 11.73
C ASP A 162 2.35 17.02 11.42
N SER A 163 1.32 17.29 12.24
CA SER A 163 -0.06 16.87 11.99
C SER A 163 -0.67 17.55 10.76
N VAL A 164 -0.33 18.83 10.50
CA VAL A 164 -0.70 19.53 9.27
C VAL A 164 -0.01 18.92 8.05
N GLU A 165 1.29 18.66 8.15
CA GLU A 165 2.10 18.06 7.08
C GLU A 165 1.57 16.68 6.71
N PHE A 166 1.32 15.82 7.70
CA PHE A 166 0.74 14.49 7.52
C PHE A 166 -0.60 14.52 6.77
N ARG A 167 -1.52 15.42 7.16
CA ARG A 167 -2.77 15.65 6.44
C ARG A 167 -2.54 16.07 4.99
N ASN A 168 -1.59 16.98 4.75
CA ASN A 168 -1.29 17.48 3.41
C ASN A 168 -0.73 16.35 2.52
N ILE A 169 0.19 15.54 3.02
CA ILE A 169 0.72 14.37 2.32
C ILE A 169 -0.40 13.37 1.99
N CYS A 170 -1.29 13.06 2.94
CA CYS A 170 -2.46 12.21 2.68
C CYS A 170 -3.38 12.80 1.59
N SER A 171 -3.53 14.13 1.57
CA SER A 171 -4.28 14.84 0.53
C SER A 171 -3.60 14.77 -0.84
N HIS A 172 -2.26 14.82 -0.89
CA HIS A 172 -1.49 14.64 -2.13
C HIS A 172 -1.54 13.20 -2.66
N MET A 173 -1.60 12.19 -1.79
CA MET A 173 -1.88 10.81 -2.20
C MET A 173 -3.28 10.65 -2.79
N ALA A 174 -4.31 11.29 -2.21
CA ALA A 174 -5.68 11.25 -2.74
C ALA A 174 -5.84 11.86 -4.15
N LEU A 175 -4.89 12.70 -4.57
CA LEU A 175 -4.82 13.26 -5.93
C LEU A 175 -3.98 12.43 -6.90
N GLN A 176 -3.29 11.38 -6.42
CA GLN A 176 -2.29 10.62 -7.17
C GLN A 176 -2.42 9.12 -6.83
N LEU A 177 -3.39 8.45 -7.45
CA LEU A 177 -3.83 7.11 -7.04
C LEU A 177 -2.81 5.98 -7.28
N GLU A 178 -1.86 6.17 -8.20
CA GLU A 178 -0.86 5.17 -8.60
C GLU A 178 0.52 5.77 -8.91
N GLY A 179 1.55 4.91 -8.86
CA GLY A 179 2.89 5.15 -9.41
C GLY A 179 3.87 5.82 -8.44
N GLN A 180 5.10 6.06 -8.91
CA GLN A 180 6.26 6.46 -8.09
C GLN A 180 6.04 7.67 -7.16
N ARG A 181 5.12 8.58 -7.52
CA ARG A 181 4.75 9.72 -6.66
C ARG A 181 3.88 9.29 -5.47
N PHE A 182 2.92 8.38 -5.69
CA PHE A 182 2.16 7.75 -4.61
C PHE A 182 3.11 6.99 -3.67
N ASP A 183 4.03 6.19 -4.21
CA ASP A 183 4.98 5.40 -3.41
C ASP A 183 5.87 6.31 -2.52
N ARG A 184 6.34 7.42 -3.08
CA ARG A 184 7.10 8.45 -2.36
C ARG A 184 6.26 9.14 -1.28
N ASP A 185 5.05 9.56 -1.63
CA ASP A 185 4.16 10.30 -0.72
C ASP A 185 3.64 9.39 0.40
N LEU A 186 3.48 8.09 0.14
CA LEU A 186 3.19 7.05 1.13
C LEU A 186 4.36 6.85 2.10
N HIS A 187 5.60 6.82 1.61
CA HIS A 187 6.78 6.81 2.48
C HIS A 187 6.91 8.11 3.30
N ALA A 188 6.62 9.27 2.71
CA ALA A 188 6.58 10.54 3.45
C ALA A 188 5.50 10.53 4.55
N ALA A 189 4.32 9.99 4.27
CA ALA A 189 3.24 9.81 5.25
C ALA A 189 3.69 8.90 6.40
N HIS A 190 4.36 7.78 6.08
CA HIS A 190 4.94 6.87 7.07
C HIS A 190 5.91 7.58 8.02
N GLN A 191 6.92 8.28 7.47
CA GLN A 191 7.92 8.98 8.28
C GLN A 191 7.32 10.14 9.09
N CYS A 192 6.34 10.86 8.52
CA CYS A 192 5.65 11.94 9.22
C CYS A 192 4.80 11.41 10.38
N LEU A 193 4.06 10.30 10.19
CA LEU A 193 3.29 9.64 11.25
C LEU A 193 4.21 9.13 12.37
N ARG A 194 5.31 8.46 12.01
CA ARG A 194 6.34 8.04 12.97
C ARG A 194 6.87 9.23 13.80
N THR A 195 7.21 10.32 13.12
CA THR A 195 7.69 11.57 13.74
C THR A 195 6.69 12.16 14.74
N ILE A 196 5.39 12.17 14.43
CA ILE A 196 4.33 12.63 15.35
C ILE A 196 4.31 11.77 16.62
N VAL A 197 4.26 10.45 16.45
CA VAL A 197 4.16 9.49 17.57
C VAL A 197 5.41 9.53 18.46
N GLU A 198 6.61 9.64 17.85
CA GLU A 198 7.86 9.83 18.59
C GLU A 198 7.86 11.13 19.39
N LYS A 199 7.49 12.27 18.78
CA LYS A 199 7.46 13.58 19.47
C LYS A 199 6.42 13.63 20.60
N LEU A 200 5.26 12.98 20.43
CA LEU A 200 4.28 12.81 21.51
C LEU A 200 4.86 11.95 22.65
N SER A 201 5.52 10.84 22.33
CA SER A 201 6.14 9.96 23.33
C SER A 201 7.22 10.68 24.15
N HIS A 202 8.07 11.48 23.51
CA HIS A 202 9.06 12.34 24.18
C HIS A 202 8.40 13.44 25.02
N SER A 203 7.34 14.08 24.53
CA SER A 203 6.60 15.13 25.26
C SER A 203 5.94 14.60 26.53
N LEU A 204 5.55 13.31 26.56
CA LEU A 204 5.03 12.62 27.74
C LEU A 204 6.12 12.06 28.66
N ALA A 205 7.38 11.99 28.21
CA ALA A 205 8.46 11.31 28.94
C ALA A 205 8.85 12.01 30.25
N VAL A 206 8.59 13.32 30.35
CA VAL A 206 8.87 14.15 31.54
C VAL A 206 7.90 13.93 32.70
N PHE A 207 6.79 13.20 32.49
CA PHE A 207 5.76 12.98 33.50
C PHE A 207 5.91 11.58 34.16
N PRO A 208 5.99 11.51 35.51
CA PRO A 208 6.25 10.25 36.22
C PRO A 208 4.99 9.40 36.52
N SER A 209 3.78 9.89 36.24
CA SER A 209 2.53 9.21 36.60
C SER A 209 2.21 8.01 35.68
N ASP A 210 1.60 6.96 36.25
CA ASP A 210 1.25 5.71 35.57
C ASP A 210 0.34 5.92 34.34
N LEU A 211 -0.54 6.92 34.37
CA LEU A 211 -1.39 7.25 33.21
C LEU A 211 -0.53 7.70 32.00
N TYR A 212 0.57 8.41 32.26
CA TYR A 212 1.55 8.79 31.23
C TYR A 212 2.43 7.60 30.84
N ALA A 213 2.64 6.62 31.73
CA ALA A 213 3.31 5.36 31.37
C ALA A 213 2.45 4.51 30.42
N ILE A 214 1.13 4.41 30.68
CA ILE A 214 0.14 3.77 29.79
C ILE A 214 0.09 4.48 28.45
N ALA A 215 -0.08 5.81 28.43
CA ALA A 215 -0.10 6.58 27.18
C ALA A 215 1.19 6.41 26.35
N ARG A 216 2.36 6.44 26.99
CA ARG A 216 3.65 6.13 26.32
C ARG A 216 3.75 4.68 25.87
N ALA A 217 3.09 3.72 26.52
CA ALA A 217 3.05 2.33 26.07
C ALA A 217 2.21 2.19 24.79
N SER A 218 1.03 2.82 24.73
CA SER A 218 0.19 2.83 23.53
C SER A 218 0.88 3.52 22.35
N LEU A 219 1.55 4.66 22.56
CA LEU A 219 2.35 5.29 21.49
C LEU A 219 3.52 4.40 21.02
N ARG A 220 4.21 3.71 21.94
CA ARG A 220 5.25 2.73 21.55
C ARG A 220 4.67 1.52 20.81
N GLN A 221 3.43 1.10 21.11
CA GLN A 221 2.75 0.04 20.36
C GLN A 221 2.46 0.49 18.92
N ILE A 222 2.05 1.74 18.70
CA ILE A 222 1.90 2.32 17.36
C ILE A 222 3.23 2.31 16.61
N LEU A 223 4.34 2.70 17.25
CA LEU A 223 5.68 2.65 16.63
C LEU A 223 6.13 1.23 16.25
N GLN A 224 5.72 0.19 17.00
CA GLN A 224 6.01 -1.21 16.67
C GLN A 224 5.08 -1.78 15.57
N ASN A 225 3.92 -1.16 15.34
CA ASN A 225 2.98 -1.52 14.28
C ASN A 225 3.32 -0.85 12.94
N LEU A 226 4.13 0.21 12.96
CA LEU A 226 4.71 0.83 11.78
C LEU A 226 5.93 0.02 11.30
N PRO A 227 6.00 -0.37 10.01
CA PRO A 227 7.11 -1.17 9.49
C PRO A 227 8.44 -0.40 9.51
N GLU A 228 9.52 -1.09 9.85
CA GLU A 228 10.86 -0.60 9.52
C GLU A 228 11.11 -0.73 8.00
N MET A 229 11.81 0.25 7.44
CA MET A 229 12.02 0.50 6.00
C MET A 229 13.50 0.77 5.73
#